data_AF-A0A7S0YT11-F1
#
_entry.id   AF-A0A7S0YT11-F1
#
_cell.length_a   1.000
_cell.length_b   1.000
_cell.length_c   1.000
_cell.angle_alpha   90.00
_cell.angle_beta   90.00
_cell.angle_gamma   90.00
#
_symmetry.space_group_name_H-M   'P 1'
#
loop_
_entity.id
_entity.type
_entity.pdbx_description
1 polymer ?
#
loop_
_entity_poly.entity_id
_entity_poly.type
_entity_poly.pdbx_seq_one_letter_code
_entity_poly.pdbx_strand_id
1 'polypeptide(L)'
;EFFSNSEKMLQAVVKSRAASTVAQKFLGATPFAAQQLRFIGGDKVPEFWGKPSSYTEGTQFLGTPKNHLDLIQKRPLSPDVIEIDGKSTHYQFPIGAISSIANRATGVALSVGFAGAGYFSLTGSLPSILNYVAGSWVIGFPLKFLVVYSLSYHYLGGLRHFIWDHYKIGNNADKDSLLELNVVEASSKAILAAPAAIAFICALL
;
A
#
# COMPACT_ATOMS: atom_id res chain seq x y z
N GLU A 1 26.76 -14.18 -27.47
CA GLU A 1 25.51 -14.72 -28.07
C GLU A 1 24.47 -15.19 -27.06
N PHE A 2 24.85 -15.91 -25.99
CA PHE A 2 23.93 -16.41 -24.96
C PHE A 2 23.01 -15.34 -24.32
N PHE A 3 23.59 -14.19 -23.93
CA PHE A 3 22.84 -13.06 -23.34
C PHE A 3 21.83 -12.40 -24.28
N SER A 4 22.15 -12.31 -25.59
CA SER A 4 21.21 -11.79 -26.60
C SER A 4 20.00 -12.71 -26.78
N ASN A 5 20.20 -14.02 -26.67
CA ASN A 5 19.13 -15.00 -26.84
C ASN A 5 18.22 -15.08 -25.61
N SER A 6 18.76 -14.89 -24.39
CA SER A 6 17.97 -14.80 -23.17
C SER A 6 17.09 -13.55 -23.13
N GLU A 7 17.59 -12.40 -23.59
CA GLU A 7 16.78 -11.17 -23.67
C GLU A 7 15.65 -11.29 -24.70
N LYS A 8 15.93 -11.88 -25.87
CA LYS A 8 14.91 -12.14 -26.90
C LYS A 8 13.84 -13.12 -26.41
N MET A 9 14.23 -14.16 -25.69
CA MET A 9 13.27 -15.09 -25.06
C MET A 9 12.44 -14.41 -23.97
N LEU A 10 13.06 -13.59 -23.11
CA LEU A 10 12.35 -12.87 -22.06
C LEU A 10 11.34 -11.89 -22.67
N GLN A 11 11.74 -11.14 -23.70
CA GLN A 11 10.84 -10.27 -24.46
C GLN A 11 9.72 -11.05 -25.17
N ALA A 12 10.01 -12.23 -25.70
CA ALA A 12 9.01 -13.09 -26.34
C ALA A 12 8.00 -13.65 -25.32
N VAL A 13 8.46 -14.03 -24.12
CA VAL A 13 7.60 -14.49 -23.02
C VAL A 13 6.74 -13.35 -22.49
N VAL A 14 7.32 -12.16 -22.24
CA VAL A 14 6.59 -10.96 -21.78
C VAL A 14 5.56 -10.49 -22.80
N LYS A 15 5.86 -10.60 -24.11
CA LYS A 15 4.93 -10.25 -25.19
C LYS A 15 3.99 -11.40 -25.58
N SER A 16 4.14 -12.58 -24.97
CA SER A 16 3.30 -13.73 -25.31
C SER A 16 1.86 -13.51 -24.84
N ARG A 17 0.91 -13.88 -25.69
CA ARG A 17 -0.53 -13.80 -25.40
C ARG A 17 -0.90 -14.63 -24.16
N ALA A 18 -0.15 -15.71 -23.88
CA ALA A 18 -0.31 -16.51 -22.68
C ALA A 18 0.11 -15.75 -21.42
N ALA A 19 1.26 -15.06 -21.42
CA ALA A 19 1.69 -14.23 -20.30
C ALA A 19 0.74 -13.04 -20.07
N SER A 20 0.23 -12.41 -21.14
CA SER A 20 -0.76 -11.34 -20.99
C SER A 20 -2.10 -11.84 -20.45
N THR A 21 -2.54 -13.04 -20.87
CA THR A 21 -3.80 -13.64 -20.40
C THR A 21 -3.68 -14.11 -18.96
N VAL A 22 -2.54 -14.66 -18.55
CA VAL A 22 -2.27 -15.01 -17.15
C VAL A 22 -2.16 -13.76 -16.29
N ALA A 23 -1.47 -12.72 -16.73
CA ALA A 23 -1.42 -11.43 -16.04
C ALA A 23 -2.81 -10.79 -15.91
N GLN A 24 -3.62 -10.79 -16.98
CA GLN A 24 -5.00 -10.29 -16.95
C GLN A 24 -5.92 -11.14 -16.07
N LYS A 25 -5.76 -12.47 -16.06
CA LYS A 25 -6.51 -13.35 -15.15
C LYS A 25 -6.07 -13.19 -13.71
N PHE A 26 -4.79 -12.98 -13.43
CA PHE A 26 -4.27 -12.75 -12.08
C PHE A 26 -4.72 -11.39 -11.55
N LEU A 27 -4.70 -10.36 -12.41
CA LEU A 27 -5.29 -9.06 -12.11
C LEU A 27 -6.81 -9.20 -11.89
N GLY A 28 -7.55 -9.87 -12.78
CA GLY A 28 -9.00 -10.00 -12.71
C GLY A 28 -9.55 -10.99 -11.66
N ALA A 29 -8.75 -11.96 -11.20
CA ALA A 29 -9.15 -12.98 -10.22
C ALA A 29 -8.77 -12.60 -8.78
N THR A 30 -8.04 -11.50 -8.58
CA THR A 30 -7.85 -10.95 -7.24
C THR A 30 -9.05 -10.06 -6.88
N PRO A 31 -9.64 -10.20 -5.67
CA PRO A 31 -10.65 -9.25 -5.19
C PRO A 31 -10.11 -7.82 -5.13
N PHE A 32 -8.79 -7.63 -5.26
CA PHE A 32 -8.13 -6.33 -5.35
C PHE A 32 -8.54 -5.51 -6.60
N ALA A 33 -8.72 -6.14 -7.77
CA ALA A 33 -9.11 -5.42 -8.98
C ALA A 33 -10.59 -5.01 -8.99
N ALA A 34 -11.46 -5.79 -8.35
CA ALA A 34 -12.88 -5.46 -8.22
C ALA A 34 -13.15 -4.47 -7.06
N GLN A 35 -12.32 -4.48 -6.01
CA GLN A 35 -12.61 -3.75 -4.77
C GLN A 35 -11.93 -2.38 -4.66
N GLN A 36 -10.90 -2.04 -5.47
CA GLN A 36 -10.13 -0.80 -5.21
C GLN A 36 -9.51 -0.11 -6.43
N LEU A 37 -10.24 -0.01 -7.54
CA LEU A 37 -10.08 1.09 -8.51
C LEU A 37 -11.29 2.02 -8.51
N ARG A 38 -12.06 2.05 -7.41
CA ARG A 38 -12.76 3.29 -7.06
C ARG A 38 -11.66 4.24 -6.63
N PHE A 39 -11.36 5.26 -7.43
CA PHE A 39 -10.68 6.45 -6.90
C PHE A 39 -11.49 6.89 -5.69
N ILE A 40 -11.03 6.55 -4.48
CA ILE A 40 -11.63 7.04 -3.25
C ILE A 40 -11.37 8.55 -3.29
N GLY A 41 -12.42 9.32 -3.55
CA GLY A 41 -12.32 10.76 -3.81
C GLY A 41 -12.00 11.15 -5.26
N GLY A 42 -12.40 10.36 -6.26
CA GLY A 42 -12.21 10.73 -7.67
C GLY A 42 -12.67 12.16 -7.96
N ASP A 43 -12.00 12.85 -8.89
CA ASP A 43 -12.16 14.28 -9.26
C ASP A 43 -13.57 14.68 -9.71
N LYS A 44 -14.52 13.75 -9.69
CA LYS A 44 -15.89 13.93 -10.18
C LYS A 44 -16.86 13.84 -9.03
N VAL A 45 -17.53 14.96 -8.78
CA VAL A 45 -18.71 15.06 -7.95
C VAL A 45 -19.73 14.00 -8.39
N PRO A 46 -20.30 13.19 -7.47
CA PRO A 46 -21.33 12.21 -7.82
C PRO A 46 -22.50 12.84 -8.58
N GLU A 47 -23.03 12.12 -9.58
CA GLU A 47 -24.07 12.63 -10.49
C GLU A 47 -25.32 13.17 -9.76
N PHE A 48 -25.69 12.54 -8.64
CA PHE A 48 -26.85 12.90 -7.82
C PHE A 48 -26.51 13.74 -6.58
N TRP A 49 -25.30 14.27 -6.48
CA TRP A 49 -24.89 15.07 -5.31
C TRP A 49 -25.72 16.35 -5.17
N GLY A 50 -26.68 16.38 -4.25
CA GLY A 50 -27.61 17.51 -4.07
C GLY A 50 -28.80 17.51 -5.04
N LYS A 51 -28.94 16.49 -5.91
CA LYS A 51 -30.10 16.30 -6.79
C LYS A 51 -31.03 15.23 -6.23
N PRO A 52 -32.33 15.27 -6.58
CA PRO A 52 -33.23 14.16 -6.33
C PRO A 52 -32.71 12.87 -7.00
N SER A 53 -32.80 11.75 -6.29
CA SER A 53 -32.50 10.39 -6.77
C SER A 53 -33.49 9.41 -6.16
N SER A 54 -33.37 8.13 -6.51
CA SER A 54 -34.13 7.05 -5.86
C SER A 54 -33.87 6.93 -4.34
N TYR A 55 -32.82 7.56 -3.82
CA TYR A 55 -32.40 7.45 -2.41
C TYR A 55 -32.46 8.78 -1.64
N THR A 56 -32.67 9.92 -2.31
CA THR A 56 -32.70 11.24 -1.66
C THR A 56 -33.59 12.20 -2.43
N GLU A 57 -34.34 13.05 -1.71
CA GLU A 57 -35.17 14.11 -2.30
C GLU A 57 -34.32 15.29 -2.83
N GLY A 58 -33.00 15.28 -2.61
CA GLY A 58 -32.09 16.34 -3.02
C GLY A 58 -32.10 17.55 -2.08
N THR A 59 -31.30 18.57 -2.40
CA THR A 59 -31.10 19.75 -1.53
C THR A 59 -31.81 21.01 -2.06
N GLN A 60 -32.78 20.84 -2.96
CA GLN A 60 -33.51 21.96 -3.58
C GLN A 60 -34.25 22.81 -2.55
N PHE A 61 -34.75 22.19 -1.47
CA PHE A 61 -35.40 22.89 -0.35
C PHE A 61 -34.47 23.87 0.39
N LEU A 62 -33.15 23.66 0.33
CA LEU A 62 -32.13 24.56 0.90
C LEU A 62 -31.79 25.74 -0.02
N GLY A 63 -32.51 25.91 -1.14
CA GLY A 63 -32.21 26.94 -2.14
C GLY A 63 -31.02 26.59 -3.03
N THR A 64 -30.73 25.30 -3.23
CA THR A 64 -29.64 24.87 -4.11
C THR A 64 -29.89 25.34 -5.55
N PRO A 65 -28.95 26.08 -6.17
CA PRO A 65 -29.15 26.63 -7.52
C PRO A 65 -29.16 25.52 -8.59
N LYS A 66 -29.84 25.75 -9.71
CA LYS A 66 -29.98 24.75 -10.79
C LYS A 66 -28.63 24.31 -11.39
N ASN A 67 -27.63 25.20 -11.38
CA ASN A 67 -26.27 24.96 -11.86
C ASN A 67 -25.30 24.49 -10.75
N HIS A 68 -25.80 23.92 -9.64
CA HIS A 68 -24.92 23.55 -8.52
C HIS A 68 -23.80 22.58 -8.89
N LEU A 69 -24.02 21.62 -9.80
CA LEU A 69 -22.97 20.67 -10.19
C LEU A 69 -21.81 21.38 -10.87
N ASP A 70 -22.09 22.30 -11.79
CA ASP A 70 -21.07 23.08 -12.48
C ASP A 70 -20.26 23.95 -11.50
N LEU A 71 -20.91 24.45 -10.45
CA LEU A 71 -20.25 25.23 -9.41
C LEU A 71 -19.36 24.36 -8.52
N ILE A 72 -19.80 23.15 -8.17
CA ILE A 72 -19.03 22.23 -7.33
C ILE A 72 -17.84 21.67 -8.11
N GLN A 73 -18.01 21.40 -9.41
CA GLN A 73 -16.91 20.98 -10.29
C GLN A 73 -15.79 22.04 -10.40
N LYS A 74 -16.11 23.32 -10.20
CA LYS A 74 -15.13 24.41 -10.18
C LYS A 74 -14.46 24.61 -8.82
N ARG A 75 -14.88 23.90 -7.77
CA ARG A 75 -14.26 24.03 -6.45
C ARG A 75 -12.93 23.28 -6.46
N PRO A 76 -11.80 23.96 -6.21
CA PRO A 76 -10.53 23.28 -6.10
C PRO A 76 -10.54 22.38 -4.87
N LEU A 77 -9.89 21.22 -4.98
CA LEU A 77 -9.52 20.42 -3.82
C LEU A 77 -8.33 21.11 -3.14
N SER A 78 -8.43 21.32 -1.83
CA SER A 78 -7.32 21.84 -1.04
C SER A 78 -6.17 20.83 -1.02
N PRO A 79 -4.91 21.28 -1.08
CA PRO A 79 -3.73 20.41 -0.95
C PRO A 79 -3.75 19.63 0.35
N ASP A 80 -3.39 18.35 0.28
CA ASP A 80 -3.28 17.47 1.44
C ASP A 80 -1.84 16.97 1.63
N VAL A 81 -1.40 16.01 0.83
CA VAL A 81 -0.08 15.36 0.93
C VAL A 81 0.97 16.15 0.15
N ILE A 82 0.63 16.56 -1.08
CA ILE A 82 1.52 17.28 -2.00
C ILE A 82 0.95 18.68 -2.23
N GLU A 83 1.83 19.66 -2.39
CA GLU A 83 1.46 21.05 -2.68
C GLU A 83 0.87 21.21 -4.09
N ILE A 84 0.17 22.33 -4.35
CA ILE A 84 -0.54 22.60 -5.63
C ILE A 84 0.41 22.48 -6.84
N ASP A 85 1.69 22.79 -6.65
CA ASP A 85 2.69 22.77 -7.72
C ASP A 85 3.33 21.38 -7.95
N GLY A 86 3.02 20.40 -7.11
CA GLY A 86 3.55 19.03 -7.20
C GLY A 86 4.99 18.85 -6.74
N LYS A 87 5.63 19.87 -6.14
CA LYS A 87 7.09 19.85 -5.88
C LYS A 87 7.46 19.57 -4.42
N SER A 88 6.59 19.93 -3.49
CA SER A 88 6.81 19.82 -2.05
C SER A 88 5.71 19.01 -1.37
N THR A 89 6.06 18.39 -0.24
CA THR A 89 5.07 17.83 0.68
C THR A 89 4.38 18.97 1.43
N HIS A 90 3.05 19.02 1.38
CA HIS A 90 2.27 20.01 2.12
C HIS A 90 2.10 19.61 3.60
N TYR A 91 1.79 18.33 3.85
CA TYR A 91 1.57 17.81 5.19
C TYR A 91 2.87 17.45 5.92
N GLN A 92 3.00 17.90 7.17
CA GLN A 92 4.07 17.45 8.06
C GLN A 92 3.69 16.11 8.69
N PHE A 93 4.31 15.03 8.20
CA PHE A 93 3.96 13.68 8.63
C PHE A 93 4.43 13.38 10.07
N PRO A 94 3.50 13.11 11.01
CA PRO A 94 3.89 12.59 12.32
C PRO A 94 4.41 11.16 12.18
N ILE A 95 5.24 10.73 13.12
CA ILE A 95 5.85 9.39 13.08
C ILE A 95 4.79 8.27 13.07
N GLY A 96 3.63 8.51 13.70
CA GLY A 96 2.47 7.60 13.64
C GLY A 96 1.97 7.39 12.21
N ALA A 97 1.83 8.46 11.43
CA ALA A 97 1.40 8.39 10.03
C ALA A 97 2.43 7.68 9.15
N ILE A 98 3.73 8.01 9.32
CA ILE A 98 4.83 7.34 8.62
C ILE A 98 4.79 5.83 8.92
N SER A 99 4.60 5.48 10.19
CA SER A 99 4.57 4.06 10.59
C SER A 99 3.40 3.30 9.96
N SER A 100 2.25 3.96 9.78
CA SER A 100 1.07 3.40 9.10
C SER A 100 1.30 3.22 7.59
N ILE A 101 1.89 4.21 6.93
CA ILE A 101 2.26 4.12 5.50
C ILE A 101 3.24 2.98 5.28
N ALA A 102 4.28 2.90 6.11
CA ALA A 102 5.26 1.82 6.06
C ALA A 102 4.58 0.45 6.24
N ASN A 103 3.60 0.32 7.14
CA ASN A 103 2.89 -0.96 7.34
C ASN A 103 2.11 -1.39 6.08
N ARG A 104 1.53 -0.45 5.35
CA ARG A 104 0.88 -0.73 4.05
C ARG A 104 1.92 -1.12 3.00
N ALA A 105 3.02 -0.37 2.90
CA ALA A 105 4.07 -0.62 1.94
C ALA A 105 4.71 -2.00 2.13
N THR A 106 5.03 -2.39 3.38
CA THR A 106 5.57 -3.73 3.67
C THR A 106 4.55 -4.83 3.37
N GLY A 107 3.25 -4.61 3.63
CA GLY A 107 2.19 -5.56 3.28
C GLY A 107 2.06 -5.80 1.77
N VAL A 108 2.14 -4.72 0.97
CA VAL A 108 2.15 -4.81 -0.50
C VAL A 108 3.41 -5.54 -0.97
N ALA A 109 4.58 -5.17 -0.45
CA ALA A 109 5.86 -5.78 -0.81
C ALA A 109 5.88 -7.29 -0.51
N LEU A 110 5.39 -7.71 0.67
CA LEU A 110 5.26 -9.12 1.03
C LEU A 110 4.29 -9.85 0.10
N SER A 111 3.14 -9.25 -0.21
CA SER A 111 2.14 -9.85 -1.10
C SER A 111 2.71 -10.10 -2.50
N VAL A 112 3.41 -9.11 -3.06
CA VAL A 112 4.11 -9.24 -4.35
C VAL A 112 5.25 -10.25 -4.25
N GLY A 113 6.02 -10.24 -3.16
CA GLY A 113 7.13 -11.15 -2.92
C GLY A 113 6.69 -12.61 -2.88
N PHE A 114 5.64 -12.94 -2.13
CA PHE A 114 5.10 -14.30 -2.06
C PHE A 114 4.43 -14.73 -3.38
N ALA A 115 3.70 -13.83 -4.05
CA ALA A 115 3.14 -14.12 -5.37
C ALA A 115 4.24 -14.43 -6.40
N GLY A 116 5.33 -13.63 -6.39
CA GLY A 116 6.50 -13.85 -7.25
C GLY A 116 7.22 -15.15 -6.93
N ALA A 117 7.47 -15.45 -5.65
CA ALA A 117 8.06 -16.72 -5.23
C ALA A 117 7.20 -17.92 -5.66
N GLY A 118 5.86 -17.82 -5.54
CA GLY A 118 4.92 -18.82 -6.03
C GLY A 118 5.02 -19.02 -7.55
N TYR A 119 5.08 -17.94 -8.32
CA TYR A 119 5.27 -17.99 -9.78
C TYR A 119 6.61 -18.66 -10.17
N PHE A 120 7.71 -18.29 -9.53
CA PHE A 120 9.01 -18.89 -9.81
C PHE A 120 9.09 -20.37 -9.38
N SER A 121 8.36 -20.75 -8.33
CA SER A 121 8.21 -22.15 -7.93
C SER A 121 7.49 -22.96 -9.01
N LEU A 122 6.37 -22.45 -9.53
CA LEU A 122 5.58 -23.11 -10.58
C LEU A 122 6.32 -23.21 -11.92
N THR A 123 7.25 -22.29 -12.20
CA THR A 123 8.08 -22.33 -13.42
C THR A 123 9.40 -23.09 -13.23
N GLY A 124 9.67 -23.63 -12.04
CA GLY A 124 10.89 -24.38 -11.72
C GLY A 124 12.16 -23.53 -11.62
N SER A 125 12.04 -22.20 -11.65
CA SER A 125 13.18 -21.27 -11.65
C SER A 125 13.62 -20.83 -10.25
N LEU A 126 12.79 -21.07 -9.22
CA LEU A 126 13.05 -20.65 -7.85
C LEU A 126 14.40 -21.15 -7.28
N PRO A 127 14.81 -22.43 -7.44
CA PRO A 127 16.11 -22.88 -6.92
C PRO A 127 17.30 -22.11 -7.51
N SER A 128 17.27 -21.80 -8.81
CA SER A 128 18.33 -21.04 -9.47
C SER A 128 18.41 -19.60 -8.97
N ILE A 129 17.26 -18.96 -8.73
CA ILE A 129 17.18 -17.61 -8.15
C ILE A 129 17.76 -17.62 -6.73
N LEU A 130 17.37 -18.59 -5.90
CA LEU A 130 17.86 -18.71 -4.53
C LEU A 130 19.37 -18.95 -4.49
N ASN A 131 19.90 -19.81 -5.37
CA ASN A 131 21.34 -20.04 -5.49
C ASN A 131 22.10 -18.78 -5.91
N TYR A 132 21.54 -17.98 -6.84
CA TYR A 132 22.13 -16.72 -7.24
C TYR A 132 22.19 -15.70 -6.09
N VAL A 133 21.09 -15.58 -5.34
CA VAL A 133 21.00 -14.68 -4.17
C VAL A 133 21.94 -15.14 -3.05
N ALA A 134 22.01 -16.45 -2.79
CA ALA A 134 22.88 -17.03 -1.76
C ALA A 134 24.37 -16.95 -2.14
N GLY A 135 24.68 -16.99 -3.44
CA GLY A 135 26.06 -16.99 -3.95
C GLY A 135 26.78 -15.64 -3.86
N SER A 136 26.09 -14.55 -3.51
CA SER A 136 26.67 -13.21 -3.41
C SER A 136 26.27 -12.55 -2.10
N TRP A 137 27.24 -12.23 -1.24
CA TRP A 137 26.97 -11.46 -0.01
C TRP A 137 26.34 -10.10 -0.30
N VAL A 138 26.80 -9.42 -1.35
CA VAL A 138 26.35 -8.08 -1.75
C VAL A 138 24.87 -8.07 -2.14
N ILE A 139 24.34 -9.19 -2.61
CA ILE A 139 22.93 -9.34 -3.01
C ILE A 139 22.13 -10.05 -1.90
N GLY A 140 22.68 -11.11 -1.35
CA GLY A 140 22.07 -11.97 -0.34
C GLY A 140 21.78 -11.24 0.97
N PHE A 141 22.75 -10.49 1.51
CA PHE A 141 22.55 -9.75 2.75
C PHE A 141 21.40 -8.72 2.67
N PRO A 142 21.39 -7.77 1.72
CA PRO A 142 20.31 -6.78 1.66
C PRO A 142 18.95 -7.41 1.33
N LEU A 143 18.88 -8.46 0.51
CA LEU A 143 17.61 -9.14 0.23
C LEU A 143 17.08 -9.89 1.45
N LYS A 144 17.93 -10.63 2.18
CA LYS A 144 17.56 -11.26 3.45
C LYS A 144 17.05 -10.22 4.45
N PHE A 145 17.79 -9.11 4.59
CA PHE A 145 17.40 -8.01 5.47
C PHE A 145 16.03 -7.44 5.09
N LEU A 146 15.80 -7.10 3.81
CA LEU A 146 14.54 -6.49 3.38
C LEU A 146 13.34 -7.42 3.57
N VAL A 147 13.50 -8.72 3.31
CA VAL A 147 12.45 -9.71 3.53
C VAL A 147 12.11 -9.82 5.01
N VAL A 148 13.11 -10.01 5.87
CA VAL A 148 12.88 -10.16 7.32
C VAL A 148 12.37 -8.86 7.93
N TYR A 149 12.89 -7.71 7.51
CA TYR A 149 12.41 -6.40 7.96
C TYR A 149 10.95 -6.21 7.58
N SER A 150 10.60 -6.44 6.31
CA SER A 150 9.21 -6.27 5.85
C SER A 150 8.26 -7.20 6.61
N LEU A 151 8.65 -8.46 6.81
CA LEU A 151 7.86 -9.45 7.52
C LEU A 151 7.65 -9.07 8.99
N SER A 152 8.73 -8.81 9.72
CA SER A 152 8.67 -8.48 11.15
C SER A 152 8.00 -7.13 11.40
N TYR A 153 8.28 -6.12 10.57
CA TYR A 153 7.62 -4.81 10.63
C TYR A 153 6.11 -4.93 10.39
N HIS A 154 5.71 -5.62 9.31
CA HIS A 154 4.29 -5.77 8.99
C HIS A 154 3.53 -6.55 10.06
N TYR A 155 4.16 -7.58 10.62
CA TYR A 155 3.55 -8.40 11.67
C TYR A 155 3.37 -7.61 12.97
N LEU A 156 4.42 -6.95 13.47
CA LEU A 156 4.33 -6.14 14.70
C LEU A 156 3.43 -4.92 14.52
N GLY A 157 3.50 -4.25 13.37
CA GLY A 157 2.60 -3.17 13.02
C GLY A 157 1.15 -3.62 12.94
N GLY A 158 0.88 -4.78 12.33
CA GLY A 158 -0.42 -5.43 12.29
C GLY A 158 -0.96 -5.77 13.68
N LEU A 159 -0.13 -6.35 14.56
CA LEU A 159 -0.49 -6.62 15.94
C LEU A 159 -0.84 -5.34 16.70
N ARG A 160 -0.06 -4.27 16.53
CA ARG A 160 -0.36 -2.97 17.11
C ARG A 160 -1.72 -2.44 16.63
N HIS A 161 -2.01 -2.54 15.33
CA HIS A 161 -3.31 -2.14 14.79
C HIS A 161 -4.46 -2.99 15.37
N PHE A 162 -4.28 -4.30 15.45
CA PHE A 162 -5.26 -5.20 16.07
C PHE A 162 -5.54 -4.84 17.53
N ILE A 163 -4.50 -4.50 18.30
CA ILE A 163 -4.66 -4.02 19.68
C ILE A 163 -5.45 -2.70 19.68
N TRP A 164 -5.06 -1.74 18.84
CA TRP A 164 -5.71 -0.43 18.74
C TRP A 164 -7.20 -0.50 18.40
N ASP A 165 -7.63 -1.48 17.61
CA ASP A 165 -9.04 -1.68 17.25
C ASP A 165 -9.94 -1.99 18.46
N HIS A 166 -9.36 -2.36 19.61
CA HIS A 166 -10.08 -2.62 20.86
C HIS A 166 -10.15 -1.41 21.81
N TYR A 167 -9.50 -0.29 21.49
CA TYR A 167 -9.49 0.91 22.33
C TYR A 167 -10.50 1.95 21.86
N LYS A 168 -11.08 2.69 22.82
CA LYS A 168 -11.96 3.83 22.54
C LYS A 168 -11.16 5.02 22.02
N ILE A 169 -11.77 5.82 21.15
CA ILE A 169 -11.14 6.99 20.50
C ILE A 169 -11.84 8.31 20.88
N GLY A 170 -11.12 9.43 20.79
CA GLY A 170 -11.69 10.79 20.92
C GLY A 170 -12.08 11.17 22.35
N ASN A 171 -13.17 11.94 22.52
CA ASN A 171 -13.66 12.37 23.84
C ASN A 171 -14.10 11.22 24.77
N ASN A 172 -14.10 9.98 24.29
CA ASN A 172 -14.40 8.77 25.05
C ASN A 172 -13.16 7.92 25.33
N ALA A 173 -11.97 8.37 24.93
CA ALA A 173 -10.72 7.69 25.22
C ALA A 173 -10.32 7.93 26.69
N ASP A 174 -9.94 6.86 27.37
CA ASP A 174 -9.31 6.97 28.68
C ASP A 174 -7.94 7.65 28.53
N LYS A 175 -7.55 8.49 29.51
CA LYS A 175 -6.26 9.21 29.47
C LYS A 175 -5.02 8.31 29.49
N ASP A 176 -5.22 7.03 29.81
CA ASP A 176 -4.19 5.99 29.82
C ASP A 176 -4.32 5.06 28.59
N SER A 177 -5.04 5.49 27.56
CA SER A 177 -5.25 4.72 26.33
C SER A 177 -3.95 4.55 25.55
N LEU A 178 -3.80 3.40 24.88
CA LEU A 178 -2.70 3.15 23.95
C LEU A 178 -2.74 4.03 22.69
N LEU A 179 -3.84 4.78 22.51
CA LEU A 179 -4.05 5.73 21.43
C LEU A 179 -3.66 7.17 21.79
N GLU A 180 -3.18 7.40 23.00
CA GLU A 180 -2.59 8.68 23.38
C GLU A 180 -1.32 8.97 22.58
N LEU A 181 -1.10 10.24 22.26
CA LEU A 181 -0.06 10.67 21.31
C LEU A 181 1.33 10.16 21.70
N ASN A 182 1.71 10.28 22.97
CA ASN A 182 3.00 9.83 23.50
C ASN A 182 3.19 8.31 23.33
N VAL A 183 2.15 7.51 23.59
CA VAL A 183 2.19 6.05 23.46
C VAL A 183 2.24 5.63 21.98
N VAL A 184 1.49 6.32 21.13
CA VAL A 184 1.52 6.11 19.68
C VAL A 184 2.90 6.45 19.10
N GLU A 185 3.52 7.55 19.52
CA GLU A 185 4.87 7.91 19.09
C GLU A 185 5.92 6.91 19.56
N ALA A 186 5.87 6.51 20.84
CA ALA A 186 6.80 5.55 21.42
C ALA A 186 6.69 4.19 20.71
N SER A 187 5.47 3.67 20.55
CA SER A 187 5.22 2.42 19.84
C SER A 187 5.64 2.51 18.37
N SER A 188 5.43 3.65 17.70
CA SER A 188 5.88 3.87 16.32
C SER A 188 7.39 3.82 16.16
N LYS A 189 8.14 4.44 17.08
CA LYS A 189 9.62 4.37 17.12
C LYS A 189 10.08 2.94 17.40
N ALA A 190 9.42 2.24 18.33
CA ALA A 190 9.75 0.86 18.66
C ALA A 190 9.57 -0.09 17.47
N ILE A 191 8.46 0.02 16.73
CA ILE A 191 8.23 -0.83 15.55
C ILE A 191 9.10 -0.47 14.36
N LEU A 192 9.69 0.73 14.30
CA LEU A 192 10.69 1.05 13.28
C LEU A 192 12.05 0.44 13.63
N ALA A 193 12.43 0.49 14.90
CA ALA A 193 13.76 0.06 15.35
C ALA A 193 13.88 -1.47 15.57
N ALA A 194 12.90 -2.10 16.23
CA ALA A 194 13.01 -3.51 16.61
C ALA A 194 13.06 -4.47 15.40
N PRO A 195 12.19 -4.36 14.38
CA PRO A 195 12.31 -5.08 13.12
C PRO A 195 13.66 -4.90 12.42
N ALA A 196 14.25 -3.70 12.47
CA ALA A 196 15.56 -3.46 11.86
C ALA A 196 16.66 -4.26 12.57
N ALA A 197 16.64 -4.32 13.91
CA ALA A 197 17.58 -5.13 14.67
C ALA A 197 17.39 -6.63 14.40
N ILE A 198 16.14 -7.12 14.39
CA ILE A 198 15.81 -8.51 14.07
C ILE A 198 16.30 -8.85 12.66
N ALA A 199 15.98 -8.02 11.68
CA ALA A 199 16.36 -8.22 10.29
C ALA A 199 17.88 -8.23 10.10
N PHE A 200 18.61 -7.37 10.81
CA PHE A 200 20.07 -7.36 10.78
C PHE A 200 20.64 -8.68 11.29
N ILE A 201 20.19 -9.16 12.46
CA ILE A 201 20.65 -10.42 13.03
C ILE A 201 20.32 -11.59 12.10
N CYS A 202 19.07 -11.68 11.62
CA CYS A 202 18.65 -12.76 10.73
C CYS A 202 19.35 -12.73 9.37
N ALA A 203 19.73 -11.56 8.86
CA ALA A 203 20.44 -11.45 7.58
C ALA A 203 21.90 -11.91 7.64
N LEU A 204 22.49 -11.92 8.84
CA LEU A 204 23.85 -12.44 9.09
C LEU A 204 23.90 -13.97 9.20
N LEU A 205 22.76 -14.63 9.44
CA LEU A 205 22.63 -16.09 9.48
C LEU A 205 22.42 -16.66 8.06
#